data_AF-A0A1F5CQX6-F1
#
_entry.id   AF-A0A1F5CQX6-F1
#
_cell.length_a   1.000
_cell.length_b   1.000
_cell.length_c   1.000
_cell.angle_alpha   90.00
_cell.angle_beta   90.00
_cell.angle_gamma   90.00
#
_symmetry.space_group_name_H-M   'P 1'
#
loop_
_entity.id
_entity.type
_entity.pdbx_description
1 polymer ?
#
loop_
_entity_poly.entity_id
_entity_poly.type
_entity_poly.pdbx_seq_one_letter_code
_entity_poly.pdbx_strand_id
1 'polypeptide(L)'
;MRNNFDKQRRRLIRTLQNPKLREIHLHTFRHWKATMKYHKTKNIKFVQYILGHKKLENTDIYTHLINFESDEWHVAHARNLEEENRLIEAAFEYVRYSQKDEVAIYRKRK
;
A
#
# COMPACT_ATOMS: atom_id res chain seq x y z
N MET A 1 5.35 -12.84 27.93
CA MET A 1 4.72 -12.46 26.63
C MET A 1 5.30 -13.25 25.45
N ARG A 2 6.64 -13.29 25.26
CA ARG A 2 7.31 -14.02 24.16
C ARG A 2 6.93 -15.51 24.07
N ASN A 3 6.97 -16.23 25.20
CA ASN A 3 6.65 -17.66 25.25
C ASN A 3 5.20 -17.98 24.80
N ASN A 4 4.23 -17.12 25.11
CA ASN A 4 2.85 -17.32 24.70
C ASN A 4 2.65 -17.03 23.21
N PHE A 5 3.29 -15.98 22.69
CA PHE A 5 3.32 -15.70 21.25
C PHE A 5 3.90 -16.89 20.47
N ASP A 6 5.01 -17.45 20.93
CA ASP A 6 5.65 -18.60 20.28
C ASP A 6 4.81 -19.88 20.34
N LYS A 7 4.07 -20.10 21.43
CA LYS A 7 3.11 -21.21 21.54
C LYS A 7 1.94 -21.03 20.57
N GLN A 8 1.34 -19.85 20.53
CA GLN A 8 0.20 -19.57 19.64
C GLN A 8 0.61 -19.61 18.17
N ARG A 9 1.75 -19.02 17.82
CA ARG A 9 2.29 -19.05 16.46
C ARG A 9 2.56 -20.48 15.98
N ARG A 10 3.15 -21.33 16.83
CA ARG A 10 3.34 -22.76 16.52
C ARG A 10 2.02 -23.49 16.30
N ARG A 11 0.99 -23.20 17.10
CA ARG A 11 -0.35 -23.75 16.90
C ARG A 11 -0.93 -23.32 15.55
N LEU A 12 -0.89 -22.02 15.23
CA LEU A 12 -1.40 -21.49 13.97
C LEU A 12 -0.68 -22.06 12.74
N ILE A 13 0.65 -22.22 12.78
CA ILE A 13 1.41 -22.87 11.71
C ILE A 13 0.88 -24.28 11.42
N ARG A 14 0.58 -25.06 12.47
CA ARG A 14 0.04 -26.41 12.32
C ARG A 14 -1.40 -26.41 11.80
N THR A 15 -2.25 -25.53 12.33
CA THR A 15 -3.66 -25.46 11.95
C THR A 15 -3.86 -24.95 10.53
N LEU A 16 -3.10 -23.95 10.10
CA LEU A 16 -3.22 -23.31 8.78
C LEU A 16 -2.28 -23.91 7.73
N GLN A 17 -1.44 -24.88 8.12
CA GLN A 17 -0.40 -25.49 7.28
C GLN A 17 0.49 -24.47 6.56
N ASN A 18 0.69 -23.29 7.17
CA ASN A 18 1.43 -22.19 6.56
C ASN A 18 2.79 -22.00 7.28
N PRO A 19 3.90 -22.47 6.69
CA PRO A 19 5.22 -22.34 7.30
C PRO A 19 5.74 -20.88 7.34
N LYS A 20 5.23 -19.98 6.47
CA LYS A 20 5.66 -18.57 6.42
C LYS A 20 5.40 -17.81 7.72
N LEU A 21 4.42 -18.26 8.51
CA LEU A 21 4.13 -17.67 9.82
C LEU A 21 5.33 -17.76 10.78
N ARG A 22 6.34 -18.61 10.53
CA ARG A 22 7.60 -18.64 11.32
C ARG A 22 8.37 -17.33 11.22
N GLU A 23 8.29 -16.64 10.10
CA GLU A 23 9.02 -15.39 9.81
C GLU A 23 8.40 -14.18 10.52
N ILE A 24 7.16 -14.30 11.02
CA ILE A 24 6.45 -13.21 11.70
C ILE A 24 6.85 -13.17 13.17
N HIS A 25 7.60 -12.16 13.56
CA HIS A 25 8.00 -11.90 14.94
C HIS A 25 7.25 -10.70 15.54
N LEU A 26 7.36 -10.48 16.85
CA LEU A 26 6.74 -9.32 17.51
C LEU A 26 7.22 -7.98 16.89
N HIS A 27 8.50 -7.91 16.50
CA HIS A 27 9.05 -6.73 15.83
C HIS A 27 8.46 -6.51 14.43
N THR A 28 7.98 -7.56 13.74
CA THR A 28 7.31 -7.44 12.44
C THR A 28 6.07 -6.56 12.54
N PHE A 29 5.28 -6.67 13.62
CA PHE A 29 4.11 -5.80 13.85
C PHE A 29 4.51 -4.34 14.08
N ARG A 30 5.63 -4.10 14.78
CA ARG A 30 6.17 -2.76 14.97
C ARG A 30 6.60 -2.15 13.64
N HIS A 31 7.33 -2.90 12.83
CA HIS A 31 7.77 -2.45 11.51
C HIS A 31 6.55 -2.16 10.61
N TRP A 32 5.57 -3.07 10.56
CA TRP A 32 4.34 -2.86 9.81
C TRP A 32 3.61 -1.58 10.23
N LYS A 33 3.44 -1.34 11.53
CA LYS A 33 2.80 -0.12 12.05
C LYS A 33 3.56 1.14 11.64
N ALA A 34 4.89 1.11 11.71
CA ALA A 34 5.74 2.23 11.33
C ALA A 34 5.62 2.56 9.85
N THR A 35 5.76 1.55 8.99
CA THR A 35 5.61 1.66 7.54
C THR A 35 4.23 2.21 7.17
N MET A 36 3.15 1.65 7.72
CA MET A 36 1.79 2.14 7.41
C MET A 36 1.53 3.57 7.90
N LYS A 37 2.09 3.97 9.06
CA LYS A 37 1.98 5.35 9.55
C LYS A 37 2.78 6.32 8.68
N TYR A 38 3.98 5.93 8.26
CA TYR A 38 4.76 6.72 7.33
C TYR A 38 4.03 6.85 5.98
N HIS A 39 3.46 5.78 5.44
CA HIS A 39 2.64 5.80 4.22
C HIS A 39 1.51 6.84 4.31
N LYS A 40 0.73 6.80 5.39
CA LYS A 40 -0.45 7.65 5.55
C LYS A 40 -0.10 9.12 5.78
N THR A 41 0.93 9.38 6.58
CA THR A 41 1.24 10.75 7.05
C THR A 41 2.36 11.43 6.27
N LYS A 42 3.19 10.64 5.57
CA LYS A 42 4.42 11.06 4.89
C LYS A 42 5.39 11.83 5.80
N ASN A 43 5.23 11.71 7.13
CA ASN A 43 6.00 12.44 8.12
C ASN A 43 6.85 11.46 8.96
N ILE A 44 8.15 11.42 8.69
CA ILE A 44 9.07 10.51 9.36
C ILE A 44 9.30 10.89 10.84
N LYS A 45 9.27 12.18 11.18
CA LYS A 45 9.39 12.66 12.57
C LYS A 45 8.20 12.22 13.43
N PHE A 46 7.00 12.18 12.84
CA PHE A 46 5.83 11.66 13.52
C PHE A 46 5.96 10.15 13.81
N VAL A 47 6.52 9.39 12.88
CA VAL A 47 6.82 7.97 13.10
C VAL A 47 7.91 7.79 14.17
N GLN A 48 8.95 8.62 14.15
CA GLN A 48 9.99 8.64 15.18
C GLN A 48 9.39 8.84 16.58
N TYR A 49 8.46 9.79 16.73
CA TYR A 49 7.75 10.05 17.99
C TYR A 49 6.92 8.85 18.43
N ILE A 50 6.11 8.26 17.54
CA ILE A 50 5.28 7.07 17.85
C ILE A 50 6.13 5.88 18.29
N LEU A 51 7.29 5.72 17.67
CA LEU A 51 8.21 4.62 17.96
C LEU A 51 9.09 4.88 19.18
N GLY A 52 9.21 6.13 19.63
CA GLY A 52 10.10 6.53 20.72
C GLY A 52 11.59 6.42 20.35
N HIS A 53 11.93 6.61 19.07
CA HIS A 53 13.32 6.57 18.62
C HIS A 53 14.05 7.88 18.98
N LYS A 54 15.16 7.78 19.71
CA LYS A 54 16.00 8.95 20.05
C LYS A 54 16.69 9.58 18.83
N LYS A 55 17.04 8.74 17.86
CA LYS A 55 17.80 9.06 16.64
C LYS A 55 16.93 8.83 15.42
N LEU A 56 16.96 9.76 14.46
CA LEU A 56 16.12 9.68 13.26
C LEU A 56 16.60 8.56 12.32
N GLU A 57 17.90 8.30 12.30
CA GLU A 57 18.59 7.28 11.52
C GLU A 57 17.99 5.88 11.75
N ASN A 58 17.52 5.60 12.97
CA ASN A 58 16.85 4.34 13.32
C ASN A 58 15.45 4.19 12.70
N THR A 59 14.89 5.29 12.20
CA THR A 59 13.56 5.39 11.61
C THR A 59 13.64 5.47 10.09
N ASP A 60 14.78 5.91 9.54
CA ASP A 60 14.99 6.04 8.10
C ASP A 60 14.86 4.71 7.36
N ILE A 61 15.06 3.57 8.02
CA ILE A 61 14.79 2.24 7.45
C ILE A 61 13.36 2.10 6.88
N TYR A 62 12.39 2.87 7.37
CA TYR A 62 11.00 2.82 6.89
C TYR A 62 10.74 3.67 5.65
N THR A 63 11.66 4.57 5.28
CA THR A 63 11.49 5.40 4.09
C THR A 63 11.69 4.58 2.82
N HIS A 64 12.67 3.68 2.83
CA HIS A 64 13.00 2.80 1.72
C HIS A 64 12.00 1.64 1.53
N LEU A 65 11.21 1.32 2.55
CA LEU A 65 10.24 0.21 2.51
C LEU A 65 8.92 0.59 1.82
N ILE A 66 8.72 1.87 1.51
CA ILE A 66 7.52 2.37 0.86
C ILE A 66 7.93 2.86 -0.50
N ASN A 67 7.61 2.07 -1.52
CA ASN A 67 7.52 2.63 -2.85
C ASN A 67 6.25 3.48 -2.83
N PHE A 68 6.41 4.80 -2.86
CA PHE A 68 5.31 5.70 -3.16
C PHE A 68 4.98 5.47 -4.62
N GLU A 69 4.31 4.36 -4.95
CA GLU A 69 3.54 4.29 -6.18
C GLU A 69 2.58 5.47 -6.06
N SER A 70 2.93 6.55 -6.75
CA SER A 70 2.16 7.77 -6.73
C SER A 70 0.73 7.38 -7.07
N ASP A 71 -0.24 7.79 -6.26
CA ASP A 71 -1.66 7.82 -6.64
C ASP A 71 -1.89 8.82 -7.79
N GLU A 72 -0.91 8.98 -8.69
CA GLU A 72 -1.01 9.73 -9.90
C GLU A 72 -1.62 8.82 -10.95
N TRP A 73 -2.79 9.23 -11.39
CA TRP A 73 -3.52 8.57 -12.45
C TRP A 73 -3.33 9.38 -13.72
N HIS A 74 -3.03 8.70 -14.83
CA HIS A 74 -3.32 9.26 -16.14
C HIS A 74 -4.83 9.25 -16.33
N VAL A 75 -5.42 10.41 -16.56
CA VAL A 75 -6.84 10.55 -16.89
C VAL A 75 -6.97 10.87 -18.37
N ALA A 76 -7.87 10.16 -19.04
CA ALA A 76 -8.17 10.35 -20.45
C ALA A 76 -9.69 10.38 -20.67
N HIS A 77 -10.10 10.97 -21.79
CA HIS A 77 -11.51 11.15 -22.15
C HIS A 77 -11.76 10.56 -23.53
N ALA A 78 -12.92 9.92 -23.71
CA ALA A 78 -13.40 9.47 -25.02
C ALA A 78 -14.79 10.05 -25.31
N ARG A 79 -14.99 10.46 -26.56
CA ARG A 79 -16.27 10.96 -27.09
C ARG A 79 -16.94 10.00 -28.07
N ASN A 80 -16.18 9.05 -28.61
CA ASN A 80 -16.63 8.09 -29.60
C ASN A 80 -16.05 6.71 -29.32
N LEU A 81 -16.63 5.70 -29.99
CA LEU A 81 -16.27 4.29 -29.80
C LEU A 81 -14.81 3.99 -30.21
N GLU A 82 -14.26 4.73 -31.18
CA GLU A 82 -12.90 4.55 -31.66
C GLU A 82 -11.86 4.99 -30.61
N GLU A 83 -12.08 6.14 -29.97
CA GLU A 83 -11.28 6.64 -28.85
C GLU A 83 -11.38 5.72 -27.64
N GLU A 84 -12.58 5.22 -27.33
CA GLU A 84 -12.80 4.27 -26.25
C GLU A 84 -12.01 2.97 -26.47
N ASN A 85 -12.07 2.40 -27.68
CA ASN A 85 -11.30 1.21 -28.02
C ASN A 85 -9.80 1.42 -27.84
N ARG A 86 -9.25 2.56 -28.29
CA ARG A 86 -7.82 2.91 -28.11
C ARG A 86 -7.44 3.01 -26.63
N LEU A 87 -8.31 3.56 -25.79
CA LEU A 87 -8.06 3.67 -24.35
C LEU A 87 -8.11 2.31 -23.66
N ILE A 88 -9.05 1.44 -24.05
CA ILE A 88 -9.16 0.07 -23.53
C ILE A 88 -7.94 -0.76 -23.95
N GLU A 89 -7.51 -0.68 -25.21
CA GLU A 89 -6.29 -1.33 -25.70
C GLU A 89 -5.03 -0.84 -24.97
N ALA A 90 -5.00 0.44 -24.62
CA ALA A 90 -3.94 1.03 -23.79
C ALA A 90 -4.05 0.68 -22.29
N ALA A 91 -4.97 -0.21 -21.91
CA ALA A 91 -5.23 -0.66 -20.53
C ALA A 91 -5.67 0.46 -19.58
N PHE A 92 -6.47 1.42 -20.07
CA PHE A 92 -7.19 2.35 -19.20
C PHE A 92 -8.51 1.71 -18.71
N GLU A 93 -8.84 1.95 -17.44
CA GLU A 93 -10.08 1.51 -16.82
C GLU A 93 -11.16 2.58 -16.93
N TYR A 94 -12.38 2.18 -17.29
CA TYR A 94 -13.55 3.07 -17.28
C TYR A 94 -13.91 3.49 -15.85
N VAL A 95 -14.16 4.79 -15.66
CA VAL A 95 -14.54 5.36 -14.35
C VAL A 95 -16.01 5.76 -14.33
N ARG A 96 -16.40 6.67 -15.22
CA ARG A 96 -17.78 7.20 -15.32
C ARG A 96 -17.99 8.00 -16.60
N TYR A 97 -19.24 8.22 -16.96
CA TYR A 97 -19.64 9.17 -17.99
C TYR A 97 -20.01 10.52 -17.38
N SER A 98 -19.48 11.62 -17.92
CA SER A 98 -19.85 12.99 -17.55
C SER A 98 -21.01 13.45 -18.41
N GLN A 99 -22.20 13.57 -17.84
CA GLN A 99 -23.37 14.12 -18.54
C GLN A 99 -23.20 15.60 -18.91
N LYS A 100 -22.35 16.34 -18.20
CA LYS A 100 -22.14 17.77 -18.43
C LYS A 100 -21.29 18.05 -19.68
N ASP A 101 -20.29 17.20 -19.91
CA ASP A 101 -19.29 17.40 -20.96
C ASP A 101 -19.45 16.38 -22.10
N GLU A 102 -20.46 15.50 -22.01
CA GLU A 102 -20.76 14.42 -22.94
C GLU A 102 -19.54 13.53 -23.27
N VAL A 103 -18.75 13.19 -22.24
CA VAL A 103 -17.53 12.36 -22.39
C VAL A 103 -17.47 11.22 -21.37
N ALA A 104 -16.92 10.08 -21.80
CA ALA A 104 -16.53 9.00 -20.90
C ALA A 104 -15.12 9.27 -20.32
N ILE A 105 -14.95 9.04 -19.02
CA ILE A 105 -13.70 9.28 -18.29
C ILE A 105 -13.06 7.94 -17.96
N TYR A 106 -11.77 7.81 -18.30
CA TYR A 106 -10.95 6.64 -18.03
C TYR A 106 -9.72 7.02 -17.21
N ARG A 107 -9.17 6.05 -16.48
CA ARG A 107 -7.93 6.22 -15.72
C ARG A 107 -6.98 5.05 -15.92
N LYS A 108 -5.68 5.32 -15.90
CA LYS A 108 -4.62 4.32 -15.85
C LYS A 108 -3.62 4.70 -14.78
N ARG A 109 -3.12 3.72 -14.05
CA ARG A 109 -2.08 3.95 -13.04
C ARG A 109 -0.78 4.38 -13.74
N LYS A 110 -0.12 5.42 -13.21
CA LYS A 110 1.26 5.75 -13.63
C LYS A 110 2.23 4.63 -13.31
#